data_AF-A0A286DR89-F1
#
_entry.id   AF-A0A286DR89-F1
#
_cell.length_a   1.000
_cell.length_b   1.000
_cell.length_c   1.000
_cell.angle_alpha   90.00
_cell.angle_beta   90.00
_cell.angle_gamma   90.00
#
_symmetry.space_group_name_H-M   'P 1'
#
loop_
_entity.id
_entity.type
_entity.pdbx_description
1 polymer ?
#
loop_
_entity_poly.entity_id
_entity_poly.type
_entity_poly.pdbx_seq_one_letter_code
_entity_poly.pdbx_strand_id
1 'polypeptide(L)'
;MKKQHTGAAQAGVQTEIPGLTPGLAESLAALTELGKHRLSASEEHEFLRFTLHDMAQQVADTVQGNALPLSSFRAWIVASHIVHAQFGSRGEVVWGRASSSLAARLNDISAGLSPDTGKQQA
;
A
#
# COMPACT_ATOMS: atom_id res chain seq x y z
N MET A 1 27.49 -25.14 -21.67
CA MET A 1 27.37 -24.53 -20.31
C MET A 1 26.12 -23.69 -20.24
N LYS A 2 25.40 -23.76 -19.10
CA LYS A 2 24.06 -23.22 -18.88
C LYS A 2 24.07 -21.69 -18.78
N LYS A 3 22.96 -21.11 -19.26
CA LYS A 3 22.59 -19.69 -19.29
C LYS A 3 22.71 -19.03 -17.91
N GLN A 4 23.23 -17.81 -17.85
CA GLN A 4 22.97 -16.90 -16.74
C GLN A 4 22.25 -15.67 -17.31
N HIS A 5 20.94 -15.64 -17.11
CA HIS A 5 20.13 -14.44 -17.23
C HIS A 5 20.41 -13.61 -15.98
N THR A 6 21.24 -12.58 -16.10
CA THR A 6 21.33 -11.56 -15.06
C THR A 6 20.11 -10.66 -15.23
N GLY A 7 19.01 -11.04 -14.60
CA GLY A 7 17.88 -10.15 -14.39
C GLY A 7 18.32 -9.02 -13.47
N ALA A 8 18.72 -7.90 -14.06
CA ALA A 8 18.81 -6.64 -13.36
C ALA A 8 17.38 -6.25 -12.97
N ALA A 9 16.97 -6.59 -11.75
CA ALA A 9 15.82 -5.97 -11.12
C ALA A 9 16.10 -4.46 -11.09
N GLN A 10 15.36 -3.70 -11.90
CA GLN A 10 15.41 -2.25 -11.91
C GLN A 10 15.02 -1.73 -10.52
N ALA A 11 16.02 -1.48 -9.69
CA ALA A 11 15.88 -0.65 -8.52
C ALA A 11 15.66 0.80 -8.99
N GLY A 12 14.53 1.38 -8.62
CA GLY A 12 14.35 2.83 -8.59
C GLY A 12 14.00 3.49 -9.92
N VAL A 13 12.94 3.05 -10.60
CA VAL A 13 12.15 4.03 -11.36
C VAL A 13 11.16 4.62 -10.38
N GLN A 14 11.44 5.83 -9.87
CA GLN A 14 10.39 6.68 -9.31
C GLN A 14 9.41 6.94 -10.45
N THR A 15 8.47 6.02 -10.60
CA THR A 15 7.45 6.13 -11.62
C THR A 15 6.46 7.11 -11.03
N GLU A 16 6.53 8.36 -11.44
CA GLU A 16 5.51 9.35 -11.08
C GLU A 16 4.16 8.74 -11.47
N ILE A 17 3.32 8.44 -10.48
CA ILE A 17 2.00 7.86 -10.71
C ILE A 17 1.06 9.03 -11.05
N PRO A 18 0.59 9.16 -12.31
CA PRO A 18 -0.28 10.27 -12.66
C PRO A 18 -1.61 10.18 -11.89
N GLY A 19 -2.08 11.31 -11.37
CA GLY A 19 -3.33 11.37 -10.60
C GLY A 19 -3.24 10.73 -9.21
N LEU A 20 -2.05 10.62 -8.64
CA LEU A 20 -1.86 10.23 -7.25
C LEU A 20 -2.18 11.42 -6.32
N THR A 21 -2.81 11.14 -5.18
CA THR A 21 -3.04 12.15 -4.15
C THR A 21 -1.70 12.58 -3.53
N PRO A 22 -1.55 13.85 -3.10
CA PRO A 22 -0.33 14.31 -2.45
C PRO A 22 0.08 13.45 -1.25
N GLY A 23 -0.88 13.06 -0.41
CA GLY A 23 -0.62 12.20 0.75
C GLY A 23 -0.01 10.84 0.37
N LEU A 24 -0.53 10.17 -0.66
CA LEU A 24 0.02 8.89 -1.10
C LEU A 24 1.41 9.05 -1.73
N ALA A 25 1.66 10.17 -2.41
CA ALA A 25 2.99 10.49 -2.93
C ALA A 25 3.99 10.70 -1.79
N GLU A 26 3.60 11.43 -0.73
CA GLU A 26 4.39 11.65 0.47
C GLU A 26 4.68 10.34 1.21
N SER A 27 3.69 9.47 1.39
CA SER A 27 3.88 8.15 2.03
C SER A 27 4.83 7.26 1.24
N LEU A 28 4.76 7.27 -0.11
CA LEU A 28 5.69 6.53 -0.97
C LEU A 28 7.12 7.09 -0.88
N ALA A 29 7.27 8.41 -0.83
CA ALA A 29 8.55 9.06 -0.61
C ALA A 29 9.13 8.68 0.76
N ALA A 30 8.32 8.72 1.81
CA ALA A 30 8.73 8.32 3.16
C ALA A 30 9.18 6.86 3.23
N LEU A 31 8.46 5.92 2.59
CA LEU A 31 8.88 4.51 2.49
C LEU A 31 10.21 4.35 1.74
N THR A 32 10.40 5.12 0.67
CA THR A 32 11.63 5.07 -0.13
C THR A 32 12.83 5.65 0.62
N GLU A 33 12.63 6.72 1.39
CA GLU A 33 13.68 7.31 2.23
C GLU A 33 14.00 6.40 3.42
N LEU A 34 13.01 5.72 4.01
CA LEU A 34 13.20 4.82 5.14
C LEU A 34 14.29 3.77 4.85
N GLY A 35 14.27 3.14 3.67
CA GLY A 35 15.28 2.14 3.32
C GLY A 35 16.67 2.70 2.99
N LYS A 36 16.85 4.02 2.97
CA LYS A 36 18.16 4.67 2.84
C LYS A 36 18.80 4.98 4.19
N HIS A 37 18.01 5.07 5.25
CA HIS A 37 18.49 5.39 6.60
C HIS A 37 18.83 4.13 7.39
N ARG A 38 19.90 4.20 8.19
CA ARG A 38 20.22 3.14 9.17
C ARG A 38 19.49 3.44 10.48
N LEU A 39 18.27 2.94 10.61
CA LEU A 39 17.55 2.92 11.87
C LEU A 39 17.85 1.65 12.66
N SER A 40 17.55 1.66 13.96
CA SER A 40 17.48 0.40 14.70
C SER A 40 16.33 -0.46 14.17
N ALA A 41 16.40 -1.76 14.42
CA ALA A 41 15.35 -2.70 14.01
C ALA A 41 13.96 -2.35 14.57
N SER A 42 13.89 -1.76 15.77
CA SER A 42 12.63 -1.38 16.42
C SER A 42 12.05 -0.12 15.78
N GLU A 43 12.88 0.89 15.55
CA GLU A 43 12.47 2.15 14.92
C GLU A 43 12.02 1.92 13.47
N GLU A 44 12.76 1.10 12.72
CA GLU A 44 12.38 0.70 11.37
C GLU A 44 11.02 -0.01 11.36
N HIS A 45 10.81 -0.96 12.26
CA HIS A 45 9.55 -1.70 12.35
C HIS A 45 8.38 -0.78 12.69
N GLU A 46 8.56 0.12 13.66
CA GLU A 46 7.52 1.04 14.10
C GLU A 46 7.17 2.04 12.99
N PHE A 47 8.18 2.64 12.35
CA PHE A 47 7.97 3.56 11.25
C PHE A 47 7.28 2.86 10.08
N LEU A 48 7.78 1.69 9.67
CA LEU A 48 7.18 0.90 8.60
C LEU A 48 5.72 0.56 8.88
N ARG A 49 5.41 0.19 10.13
CA ARG A 49 4.04 -0.12 10.57
C ARG A 49 3.13 1.09 10.47
N PHE A 50 3.57 2.26 10.95
CA PHE A 50 2.78 3.48 10.88
C PHE A 50 2.56 3.93 9.44
N THR A 51 3.62 3.99 8.62
CA THR A 51 3.52 4.44 7.24
C THR A 51 2.62 3.53 6.40
N LEU A 52 2.75 2.21 6.52
CA LEU A 52 1.90 1.28 5.76
C LEU A 52 0.44 1.29 6.23
N HIS A 53 0.20 1.49 7.53
CA HIS A 53 -1.17 1.62 8.05
C HIS A 53 -1.84 2.90 7.55
N ASP A 54 -1.12 4.03 7.62
CA ASP A 54 -1.60 5.31 7.12
C ASP A 54 -1.85 5.25 5.60
N MET A 55 -0.92 4.69 4.83
CA MET A 55 -1.07 4.54 3.39
C MET A 55 -2.24 3.62 3.03
N ALA A 56 -2.48 2.55 3.78
CA ALA A 56 -3.66 1.70 3.62
C ALA A 56 -4.97 2.47 3.85
N GLN A 57 -5.01 3.33 4.87
CA GLN A 57 -6.16 4.19 5.12
C GLN A 57 -6.37 5.18 3.96
N GLN A 58 -5.33 5.88 3.53
CA GLN A 58 -5.42 6.81 2.41
C GLN A 58 -5.89 6.13 1.11
N VAL A 59 -5.43 4.92 0.81
CA VAL A 59 -5.90 4.14 -0.35
C VAL A 59 -7.40 3.86 -0.22
N ALA A 60 -7.87 3.40 0.94
CA ALA A 60 -9.29 3.14 1.18
C ALA A 60 -10.14 4.41 1.05
N ASP A 61 -9.64 5.54 1.54
CA ASP A 61 -10.33 6.84 1.49
C ASP A 61 -10.49 7.38 0.06
N THR A 62 -9.71 6.86 -0.90
CA THR A 62 -9.87 7.23 -2.32
C THR A 62 -11.00 6.49 -3.04
N VAL A 63 -11.62 5.49 -2.41
CA VAL A 63 -12.73 4.74 -3.02
C VAL A 63 -13.92 5.68 -3.26
N GLN A 64 -14.44 5.67 -4.50
CA GLN A 64 -15.62 6.42 -4.89
C GLN A 64 -16.68 5.46 -5.41
N GLY A 65 -17.84 5.43 -4.76
CA GLY A 65 -18.80 4.35 -4.97
C GLY A 65 -18.12 3.00 -4.71
N ASN A 66 -18.27 2.03 -5.61
CA ASN A 66 -17.68 0.69 -5.47
C ASN A 66 -16.33 0.52 -6.18
N ALA A 67 -15.63 1.61 -6.54
CA ALA A 67 -14.42 1.54 -7.34
C ALA A 67 -13.22 2.17 -6.63
N LEU A 68 -12.11 1.42 -6.59
CA LEU A 68 -10.80 1.93 -6.18
C LEU A 68 -10.12 2.59 -7.40
N PRO A 69 -9.66 3.85 -7.30
CA PRO A 69 -8.91 4.49 -8.37
C PRO A 69 -7.63 3.72 -8.73
N LEU A 70 -7.33 3.65 -10.04
CA LEU A 70 -6.16 2.95 -10.54
C LEU A 70 -4.84 3.53 -9.99
N SER A 71 -4.76 4.85 -9.78
CA SER A 71 -3.58 5.51 -9.22
C SER A 71 -3.31 5.05 -7.79
N SER A 72 -4.34 5.00 -6.93
CA SER A 72 -4.24 4.50 -5.56
C SER A 72 -3.85 3.03 -5.51
N PHE A 73 -4.44 2.21 -6.38
CA PHE A 73 -4.07 0.79 -6.48
C PHE A 73 -2.61 0.62 -6.91
N ARG A 74 -2.15 1.37 -7.92
CA ARG A 74 -0.74 1.35 -8.36
C ARG A 74 0.21 1.79 -7.25
N ALA A 75 -0.16 2.81 -6.47
CA ALA A 75 0.62 3.25 -5.32
C ALA A 75 0.77 2.13 -4.29
N TRP A 76 -0.33 1.42 -3.98
CA TRP A 76 -0.29 0.26 -3.10
C TRP A 76 0.65 -0.84 -3.62
N ILE A 77 0.61 -1.14 -4.92
CA ILE A 77 1.53 -2.11 -5.54
C ILE A 77 2.99 -1.66 -5.46
N VAL A 78 3.28 -0.37 -5.71
CA VAL A 78 4.64 0.18 -5.59
C VAL A 78 5.15 0.08 -4.16
N ALA A 79 4.33 0.39 -3.16
CA ALA A 79 4.69 0.17 -1.77
C ALA A 79 5.04 -1.29 -1.48
N SER A 80 4.28 -2.26 -2.01
CA SER A 80 4.61 -3.69 -1.83
C SER A 80 6.01 -4.04 -2.34
N HIS A 81 6.40 -3.48 -3.49
CA HIS A 81 7.72 -3.72 -4.07
C HIS A 81 8.82 -3.08 -3.24
N ILE A 82 8.62 -1.85 -2.78
CA ILE A 82 9.56 -1.17 -1.87
C ILE A 82 9.74 -2.01 -0.61
N VAL A 83 8.64 -2.46 -0.01
CA VAL A 83 8.67 -3.18 1.26
C VAL A 83 9.43 -4.49 1.16
N HIS A 84 9.10 -5.30 0.17
CA HIS A 84 9.76 -6.60 -0.02
C HIS A 84 11.21 -6.47 -0.48
N ALA A 85 11.54 -5.47 -1.28
CA ALA A 85 12.91 -5.25 -1.74
C ALA A 85 13.84 -4.73 -0.63
N GLN A 86 13.33 -3.88 0.27
CA GLN A 86 14.16 -3.15 1.23
C GLN A 86 14.15 -3.76 2.63
N PHE A 87 13.05 -4.37 3.09
CA PHE A 87 12.90 -4.82 4.49
C PHE A 87 12.73 -6.34 4.64
N GLY A 88 12.74 -7.09 3.53
CA GLY A 88 12.70 -8.55 3.52
C GLY A 88 11.55 -9.15 4.36
N SER A 89 11.84 -10.20 5.14
CA SER A 89 10.83 -10.92 5.93
C SER A 89 10.20 -10.08 7.05
N ARG A 90 10.90 -9.07 7.58
CA ARG A 90 10.30 -8.15 8.57
C ARG A 90 9.26 -7.26 7.92
N GLY A 91 9.57 -6.77 6.72
CA GLY A 91 8.64 -6.02 5.89
C GLY A 91 7.40 -6.82 5.52
N GLU A 92 7.55 -8.11 5.20
CA GLU A 92 6.45 -9.01 4.85
C GLU A 92 5.38 -9.11 5.95
N VAL A 93 5.79 -9.23 7.22
CA VAL A 93 4.85 -9.31 8.35
C VAL A 93 4.04 -8.02 8.48
N VAL A 94 4.69 -6.86 8.35
CA VAL A 94 4.03 -5.56 8.46
C VAL A 94 3.12 -5.32 7.24
N TRP A 95 3.60 -5.66 6.05
CA TRP A 95 2.85 -5.62 4.79
C TRP A 95 1.58 -6.46 4.86
N GLY A 96 1.68 -7.70 5.38
CA GLY A 96 0.54 -8.58 5.56
C GLY A 96 -0.53 -7.95 6.46
N ARG A 97 -0.13 -7.40 7.60
CA ARG A 97 -1.06 -6.71 8.53
C ARG A 97 -1.73 -5.50 7.88
N ALA A 98 -0.96 -4.67 7.19
CA ALA A 98 -1.49 -3.49 6.51
C ALA A 98 -2.46 -3.88 5.37
N SER A 99 -2.11 -4.91 4.60
CA SER A 99 -2.97 -5.45 3.53
C SER A 99 -4.27 -6.05 4.06
N SER A 100 -4.22 -6.78 5.18
CA SER A 100 -5.44 -7.27 5.85
C SER A 100 -6.31 -6.13 6.34
N SER A 101 -5.71 -5.06 6.90
CA SER A 101 -6.46 -3.87 7.32
C SER A 101 -7.10 -3.13 6.15
N LEU A 102 -6.39 -3.00 5.02
CA LEU A 102 -6.94 -2.44 3.78
C LEU A 102 -8.11 -3.27 3.28
N ALA A 103 -7.95 -4.60 3.20
CA ALA A 103 -8.99 -5.50 2.73
C ALA A 103 -10.26 -5.42 3.62
N ALA A 104 -10.10 -5.37 4.94
CA ALA A 104 -11.22 -5.19 5.86
C ALA A 104 -11.98 -3.87 5.58
N ARG A 105 -11.25 -2.76 5.44
CA ARG A 105 -11.85 -1.45 5.13
C ARG A 105 -12.57 -1.43 3.78
N LEU A 106 -11.98 -2.02 2.74
CA LEU A 106 -12.60 -2.09 1.42
C LEU A 106 -13.88 -2.93 1.46
N ASN A 107 -13.89 -4.03 2.24
CA ASN A 107 -15.10 -4.82 2.46
C ASN A 107 -16.17 -4.00 3.19
N ASP A 108 -15.81 -3.26 4.24
CA ASP A 108 -16.74 -2.41 4.99
C ASP A 108 -17.35 -1.32 4.10
N ILE A 109 -16.54 -0.67 3.25
CA ILE A 109 -16.99 0.33 2.27
C ILE A 109 -17.97 -0.32 1.28
N SER A 110 -17.62 -1.49 0.73
CA SER A 110 -18.48 -2.21 -0.21
C SER A 110 -19.80 -2.66 0.44
N ALA A 111 -19.79 -3.04 1.73
CA ALA A 111 -20.98 -3.43 2.47
C ALA A 111 -21.87 -2.23 2.78
N GLY A 112 -21.29 -1.10 3.18
CA GLY A 112 -22.02 0.15 3.45
C GLY A 112 -22.67 0.78 2.21
N LEU A 113 -22.23 0.39 1.02
CA LEU A 113 -22.80 0.82 -0.27
C LEU A 113 -23.90 -0.10 -0.80
N SER A 114 -24.20 -1.21 -0.11
CA SER A 114 -25.37 -2.02 -0.44
C SER A 114 -26.65 -1.30 0.03
N PRO A 115 -27.57 -0.93 -0.87
CA PRO A 115 -28.83 -0.32 -0.45
C PRO A 115 -29.62 -1.34 0.38
N ASP A 116 -30.00 -0.95 1.60
CA ASP A 116 -31.02 -1.66 2.38
C ASP A 116 -32.29 -1.75 1.53
N THR A 117 -32.46 -2.89 0.88
CA THR A 117 -33.56 -3.11 -0.05
C THR A 117 -34.76 -3.56 0.77
N GLY A 118 -35.41 -2.58 1.39
CA GLY A 118 -36.83 -2.60 1.72
C GLY A 118 -37.29 -3.50 2.87
N LYS A 119 -37.79 -2.84 3.93
CA LYS A 119 -39.17 -3.08 4.36
C LYS A 119 -39.90 -1.75 4.51
N GLN A 120 -40.66 -1.40 3.48
CA GLN A 120 -41.91 -0.66 3.66
C GLN A 120 -42.81 -1.50 4.58
N GLN A 121 -43.27 -0.92 5.69
CA GLN A 121 -44.48 -1.39 6.34
C GLN A 121 -45.52 -0.28 6.23
N ALA A 122 -46.60 -0.66 5.55
CA ALA A 122 -47.87 0.04 5.42
C ALA A 122 -48.56 0.21 6.77
#